data_AF-A0A370HAD1-F1
#
_entry.id   AF-A0A370HAD1-F1
#
_cell.length_a   1.000
_cell.length_b   1.000
_cell.length_c   1.000
_cell.angle_alpha   90.00
_cell.angle_beta   90.00
_cell.angle_gamma   90.00
#
_symmetry.space_group_name_H-M   'P 1'
#
loop_
_entity.id
_entity.type
_entity.pdbx_description
1 polymer ?
#
loop_
_entity_poly.entity_id
_entity_poly.type
_entity_poly.pdbx_seq_one_letter_code
_entity_poly.pdbx_strand_id
1 'polypeptide(L)'
;HRNTGKVCDDPIADRMLQRVAADENLHMIFYRTLCGAGIDLVPDQAIEAIAKVLVNFTMPGYGMPNFRRNGVMMAKHGIYDLRQHLEEVVQPVLKNWNIFERNDFGPRGEQARERLGAHLEKLSQDVLKFEEQRDKLLARERAREMASV
;
A
#
# COMPACT_ATOMS: atom_id res chain seq x y z
N HIS A 1 9.52 -3.16 -6.42
CA HIS A 1 10.41 -3.52 -7.55
C HIS A 1 10.65 -2.39 -8.53
N ARG A 2 9.60 -1.84 -9.18
CA ARG A 2 9.76 -0.73 -10.14
C ARG A 2 10.51 0.48 -9.57
N ASN A 3 10.16 0.93 -8.36
CA ASN A 3 10.83 2.06 -7.70
C ASN A 3 12.28 1.72 -7.34
N THR A 4 12.53 0.50 -6.87
CA THR A 4 13.89 0.02 -6.58
C THR A 4 14.79 0.05 -7.82
N GLY A 5 14.29 -0.37 -8.99
CA GLY A 5 15.06 -0.33 -10.24
C GLY A 5 15.51 1.08 -10.60
N LYS A 6 14.62 2.07 -10.46
CA LYS A 6 14.93 3.48 -10.70
C LYS A 6 15.97 4.06 -9.75
N VAL A 7 15.95 3.65 -8.48
CA VAL A 7 16.84 4.18 -7.43
C VAL A 7 18.20 3.49 -7.41
N CYS A 8 18.30 2.26 -7.93
CA CYS A 8 19.52 1.46 -7.90
C CYS A 8 20.66 2.00 -8.77
N ASP A 9 20.37 2.81 -9.79
CA ASP A 9 21.33 3.36 -10.76
C ASP A 9 22.28 2.31 -11.37
N ASP A 10 21.78 1.08 -11.54
CA ASP A 10 22.50 -0.05 -12.13
C ASP A 10 21.70 -0.63 -13.31
N PRO A 11 22.24 -0.62 -14.55
CA PRO A 11 21.52 -1.10 -15.74
C PRO A 11 21.16 -2.59 -15.75
N ILE A 12 21.84 -3.42 -14.97
CA ILE A 12 21.52 -4.85 -14.82
C ILE A 12 20.37 -5.00 -13.83
N ALA A 13 20.45 -4.32 -12.69
CA ALA A 13 19.42 -4.34 -11.67
C ALA A 13 18.09 -3.76 -12.18
N ASP A 14 18.12 -2.65 -12.92
CA ASP A 14 16.92 -2.05 -13.51
C ASP A 14 16.22 -3.04 -14.47
N ARG A 15 16.96 -3.64 -15.42
CA ARG A 15 16.40 -4.64 -16.34
C ARG A 15 15.84 -5.87 -15.62
N MET A 16 16.53 -6.36 -14.58
CA MET A 16 16.05 -7.48 -13.80
C MET A 16 14.76 -7.13 -13.03
N LEU A 17 14.74 -5.99 -12.34
CA LEU A 17 13.61 -5.55 -11.52
C LEU A 17 12.40 -5.15 -12.36
N GLN A 18 12.59 -4.69 -13.59
CA GLN A 18 11.51 -4.49 -14.56
C GLN A 18 10.79 -5.79 -14.91
N ARG A 19 11.54 -6.88 -15.11
CA ARG A 19 10.95 -8.21 -15.37
C ARG A 19 10.15 -8.71 -14.17
N VAL A 20 10.73 -8.62 -12.97
CA VAL A 20 10.01 -8.97 -11.72
C VAL A 20 8.75 -8.11 -11.56
N ALA A 21 8.85 -6.80 -11.80
CA ALA A 21 7.68 -5.91 -11.71
C ALA A 21 6.59 -6.25 -12.74
N ALA A 22 6.96 -6.73 -13.94
CA ALA A 22 6.01 -7.18 -14.94
C ALA A 22 5.27 -8.44 -14.49
N ASP A 23 5.99 -9.41 -13.93
CA ASP A 23 5.41 -10.65 -13.40
C ASP A 23 4.47 -10.35 -12.21
N GLU A 24 4.88 -9.51 -11.26
CA GLU A 24 4.03 -9.12 -10.13
C GLU A 24 2.78 -8.35 -10.57
N ASN A 25 2.84 -7.61 -11.67
CA ASN A 25 1.65 -6.97 -12.23
C ASN A 25 0.66 -8.00 -12.79
N LEU A 26 1.14 -9.09 -13.41
CA LEU A 26 0.27 -10.19 -13.84
C LEU A 26 -0.38 -10.89 -12.64
N HIS A 27 0.37 -11.12 -11.57
CA HIS A 27 -0.19 -11.67 -10.32
C HIS A 27 -1.26 -10.75 -9.75
N MET A 28 -0.99 -9.44 -9.67
CA MET A 28 -1.95 -8.47 -9.17
C MET A 28 -3.25 -8.48 -9.99
N ILE A 29 -3.14 -8.49 -11.32
CA ILE A 29 -4.32 -8.56 -12.21
C ILE A 29 -5.10 -9.84 -11.96
N PHE A 30 -4.43 -10.99 -11.90
CA PHE A 30 -5.07 -12.29 -11.66
C PHE A 30 -5.86 -12.29 -10.34
N TYR A 31 -5.21 -11.96 -9.22
CA TYR A 31 -5.89 -11.97 -7.91
C TYR A 31 -6.99 -10.92 -7.82
N ARG A 32 -6.77 -9.72 -8.38
CA ARG A 32 -7.79 -8.67 -8.41
C ARG A 32 -9.05 -9.11 -9.17
N THR A 33 -8.88 -9.72 -10.34
CA THR A 33 -10.00 -10.22 -11.15
C THR A 33 -10.72 -11.37 -10.45
N LEU A 34 -9.98 -12.30 -9.84
CA LEU A 34 -10.58 -13.41 -9.08
C LEU A 34 -11.41 -12.91 -7.90
N CYS A 35 -10.87 -11.97 -7.11
CA CYS A 35 -11.60 -11.36 -6.01
C CYS A 35 -12.82 -10.57 -6.49
N GLY A 36 -12.72 -9.86 -7.62
CA GLY A 36 -13.85 -9.17 -8.25
C GLY A 36 -15.02 -10.11 -8.53
N ALA A 37 -14.76 -11.25 -9.19
CA ALA A 37 -15.77 -12.28 -9.41
C ALA A 37 -16.33 -12.88 -8.10
N GLY A 38 -15.49 -12.99 -7.05
CA GLY A 38 -15.93 -13.40 -5.72
C GLY A 38 -16.91 -12.42 -5.08
N ILE A 39 -16.69 -11.10 -5.25
CA ILE A 39 -17.61 -10.06 -4.77
C ILE A 39 -18.95 -10.15 -5.50
N ASP A 40 -18.94 -10.37 -6.81
CA ASP A 40 -20.17 -10.49 -7.60
C ASP A 40 -20.99 -11.74 -7.23
N LEU A 41 -20.34 -12.80 -6.75
CA LEU A 41 -21.01 -14.05 -6.35
C LEU A 41 -21.54 -14.02 -4.91
N VAL A 42 -20.73 -13.52 -3.97
CA VAL A 42 -21.04 -13.52 -2.52
C VAL A 42 -20.67 -12.17 -1.88
N PRO A 43 -21.40 -11.09 -2.19
CA PRO A 43 -20.98 -9.72 -1.89
C PRO A 43 -20.70 -9.48 -0.41
N ASP A 44 -21.63 -9.86 0.49
CA ASP A 44 -21.48 -9.69 1.94
C ASP A 44 -20.24 -10.42 2.49
N GLN A 45 -20.06 -11.68 2.13
CA GLN A 45 -18.94 -12.48 2.61
C GLN A 45 -17.61 -11.94 2.08
N ALA A 46 -17.58 -11.51 0.82
CA ALA A 46 -16.39 -10.98 0.19
C ALA A 46 -15.96 -9.65 0.83
N ILE A 47 -16.87 -8.70 1.05
CA ILE A 47 -16.51 -7.42 1.67
C ILE A 47 -16.11 -7.58 3.14
N GLU A 48 -16.72 -8.52 3.90
CA GLU A 48 -16.27 -8.87 5.24
C GLU A 48 -14.82 -9.37 5.25
N ALA A 49 -14.47 -10.25 4.31
CA ALA A 49 -13.11 -10.78 4.18
C ALA A 49 -12.11 -9.69 3.78
N ILE A 50 -12.45 -8.84 2.81
CA ILE A 50 -11.61 -7.72 2.36
C ILE A 50 -11.36 -6.75 3.51
N ALA A 51 -12.41 -6.34 4.22
CA ALA A 51 -12.31 -5.44 5.37
C ALA A 51 -11.41 -6.05 6.46
N LYS A 52 -11.58 -7.35 6.75
CA LYS A 52 -10.74 -8.06 7.73
C LYS A 52 -9.26 -8.06 7.32
N VAL A 53 -8.96 -8.33 6.06
CA VAL A 53 -7.56 -8.37 5.58
C VAL A 53 -6.93 -6.97 5.62
N LEU A 54 -7.60 -5.95 5.10
CA LEU A 54 -7.05 -4.59 5.05
C LEU A 54 -6.85 -3.99 6.45
N VAL A 55 -7.83 -4.13 7.33
CA VAL A 55 -7.75 -3.59 8.71
C VAL A 55 -6.59 -4.20 9.51
N ASN A 56 -6.25 -5.45 9.23
CA ASN A 56 -5.21 -6.18 9.95
C ASN A 56 -3.93 -6.36 9.10
N PHE A 57 -3.81 -5.63 7.99
CA PHE A 57 -2.69 -5.80 7.08
C PHE A 57 -1.37 -5.50 7.79
N THR A 58 -0.42 -6.42 7.64
CA THR A 58 0.94 -6.27 8.15
C THR A 58 1.90 -6.65 7.03
N MET A 59 2.98 -5.88 6.87
CA MET A 59 3.99 -6.18 5.86
C MET A 59 4.53 -7.60 6.07
N PRO A 60 4.67 -8.42 5.01
CA PRO A 60 5.16 -9.79 5.13
C PRO A 60 6.52 -9.92 5.84
N GLY A 61 7.36 -8.89 5.73
CA GLY A 61 8.67 -8.86 6.40
C GLY A 61 8.65 -8.47 7.87
N TYR A 62 7.51 -8.17 8.49
CA TYR A 62 7.42 -7.62 9.86
C TYR A 62 8.14 -8.46 10.94
N GLY A 63 8.22 -9.79 10.76
CA GLY A 63 8.95 -10.69 11.65
C GLY A 63 10.45 -10.80 11.39
N MET A 64 10.98 -10.16 10.35
CA MET A 64 12.39 -10.27 9.98
C MET A 64 13.28 -9.38 10.86
N PRO A 65 14.51 -9.81 11.19
CA PRO A 65 15.48 -8.96 11.87
C PRO A 65 15.67 -7.63 11.15
N ASN A 66 15.71 -6.53 11.91
CA ASN A 66 15.90 -5.16 11.41
C ASN A 66 14.82 -4.65 10.43
N PHE A 67 13.66 -5.33 10.29
CA PHE A 67 12.65 -4.93 9.32
C PHE A 67 12.18 -3.48 9.50
N ARG A 68 11.99 -3.03 10.74
CA ARG A 68 11.61 -1.64 11.01
C ARG A 68 12.62 -0.64 10.46
N ARG A 69 13.92 -0.91 10.63
CA ARG A 69 15.00 -0.06 10.09
C ARG A 69 14.99 -0.07 8.56
N ASN A 70 14.85 -1.25 7.95
CA ASN A 70 14.78 -1.39 6.50
C ASN A 70 13.54 -0.69 5.93
N GLY A 71 12.40 -0.75 6.62
CA GLY A 71 11.17 -0.02 6.29
C GLY A 71 11.39 1.49 6.21
N VAL A 72 12.05 2.07 7.22
CA VAL A 72 12.41 3.50 7.23
C VAL A 72 13.32 3.84 6.04
N MET A 73 14.31 3.00 5.73
CA MET A 73 15.18 3.21 4.57
C MET A 73 14.41 3.17 3.24
N MET A 74 13.52 2.19 3.06
CA MET A 74 12.69 2.12 1.85
C MET A 74 11.84 3.37 1.68
N ALA A 75 11.22 3.84 2.76
CA ALA A 75 10.37 5.02 2.70
C ALA A 75 11.18 6.30 2.46
N LYS A 76 12.35 6.44 3.08
CA LYS A 76 13.27 7.57 2.85
C LYS A 76 13.68 7.70 1.38
N HIS A 77 13.88 6.58 0.70
CA HIS A 77 14.29 6.53 -0.71
C HIS A 77 13.12 6.42 -1.69
N GLY A 78 11.87 6.60 -1.23
CA GLY A 78 10.69 6.55 -2.10
C GLY A 78 10.44 5.18 -2.75
N ILE A 79 10.95 4.11 -2.16
CA ILE A 79 10.77 2.74 -2.66
C ILE A 79 9.35 2.25 -2.39
N TYR A 80 8.94 2.39 -1.13
CA TYR A 80 7.61 2.06 -0.64
C TYR A 80 7.37 2.78 0.68
N ASP A 81 6.27 3.53 0.76
CA ASP A 81 5.83 4.20 1.98
C ASP A 81 4.30 4.10 2.17
N LEU A 82 3.80 4.75 3.23
CA LEU A 82 2.39 4.68 3.59
C LEU A 82 1.50 5.39 2.56
N ARG A 83 1.98 6.47 1.91
CA ARG A 83 1.24 7.17 0.86
C ARG A 83 1.10 6.28 -0.36
N GLN A 84 2.19 5.68 -0.80
CA GLN A 84 2.19 4.74 -1.92
C GLN A 84 1.30 3.53 -1.64
N HIS A 85 1.31 3.01 -0.40
CA HIS A 85 0.38 1.95 -0.02
C HIS A 85 -1.09 2.37 -0.19
N LEU A 86 -1.46 3.54 0.31
CA LEU A 86 -2.84 4.02 0.21
C LEU A 86 -3.24 4.30 -1.24
N GLU A 87 -2.47 5.11 -1.96
CA GLU A 87 -2.89 5.69 -3.25
C GLU A 87 -2.54 4.82 -4.46
N GLU A 88 -1.45 4.06 -4.40
CA GLU A 88 -1.01 3.23 -5.52
C GLU A 88 -1.45 1.76 -5.39
N VAL A 89 -1.79 1.30 -4.17
CA VAL A 89 -2.18 -0.10 -3.91
C VAL A 89 -3.64 -0.21 -3.48
N VAL A 90 -4.03 0.38 -2.35
CA VAL A 90 -5.33 0.13 -1.73
C VAL A 90 -6.47 0.80 -2.50
N GLN A 91 -6.41 2.11 -2.70
CA GLN A 91 -7.48 2.86 -3.35
C GLN A 91 -7.77 2.39 -4.79
N PRO A 92 -6.76 2.11 -5.67
CA PRO A 92 -7.03 1.66 -7.03
C PRO A 92 -7.74 0.30 -7.07
N VAL A 93 -7.40 -0.60 -6.14
CA VAL A 93 -8.03 -1.93 -6.06
C VAL A 93 -9.47 -1.81 -5.58
N LEU A 94 -9.74 -1.05 -4.51
CA LEU A 94 -11.11 -0.84 -4.02
C LEU A 94 -11.99 -0.11 -5.04
N LYS A 95 -11.41 0.86 -5.77
CA LYS A 95 -12.08 1.53 -6.89
C LYS A 95 -12.37 0.56 -8.03
N ASN A 96 -11.45 -0.34 -8.39
CA ASN A 96 -11.68 -1.31 -9.45
C ASN A 96 -12.86 -2.26 -9.15
N TRP A 97 -13.08 -2.57 -7.87
CA TRP A 97 -14.23 -3.37 -7.41
C TRP A 97 -15.49 -2.54 -7.10
N ASN A 98 -15.44 -1.21 -7.29
CA ASN A 98 -16.52 -0.27 -7.00
C ASN A 98 -17.07 -0.36 -5.56
N ILE A 99 -16.26 -0.74 -4.56
CA ILE A 99 -16.75 -1.10 -3.22
C ILE A 99 -17.68 -0.06 -2.59
N PHE A 100 -17.40 1.22 -2.75
CA PHE A 100 -18.21 2.30 -2.15
C PHE A 100 -19.40 2.74 -3.00
N GLU A 101 -19.49 2.29 -4.25
CA GLU A 101 -20.57 2.64 -5.19
C GLU A 101 -21.57 1.48 -5.38
N ARG A 102 -21.21 0.28 -4.91
CA ARG A 102 -22.08 -0.90 -4.92
C ARG A 102 -23.33 -0.69 -4.06
N ASN A 103 -24.43 -1.31 -4.48
CA ASN A 103 -25.74 -1.25 -3.82
C ASN A 103 -26.34 -2.64 -3.58
N ASP A 104 -25.52 -3.69 -3.69
CA ASP A 104 -25.89 -5.10 -3.59
C ASP A 104 -25.41 -5.76 -2.29
N PHE A 105 -24.91 -4.96 -1.34
CA PHE A 105 -24.60 -5.43 0.01
C PHE A 105 -25.87 -5.50 0.87
N GLY A 106 -25.98 -6.59 1.62
CA GLY A 106 -26.92 -6.71 2.73
C GLY A 106 -26.39 -6.02 4.00
N PRO A 107 -27.14 -6.10 5.12
CA PRO A 107 -26.79 -5.38 6.36
C PRO A 107 -25.40 -5.69 6.91
N ARG A 108 -24.91 -6.93 6.75
CA ARG A 108 -23.57 -7.31 7.20
C ARG A 108 -22.48 -6.74 6.29
N GLY A 109 -22.71 -6.81 4.97
CA GLY A 109 -21.81 -6.21 3.99
C GLY A 109 -21.66 -4.70 4.18
N GLU A 110 -22.76 -4.01 4.48
CA GLU A 110 -22.76 -2.57 4.77
C GLU A 110 -21.95 -2.22 6.02
N GLN A 111 -22.12 -2.96 7.12
CA GLN A 111 -21.29 -2.77 8.33
C GLN A 111 -19.80 -2.99 8.07
N ALA A 112 -19.45 -3.97 7.22
CA ALA A 112 -18.07 -4.21 6.82
C ALA A 112 -17.53 -3.07 5.95
N ARG A 113 -18.35 -2.54 5.04
CA ARG A 113 -18.02 -1.39 4.20
C ARG A 113 -17.79 -0.12 5.01
N GLU A 114 -18.64 0.17 5.99
CA GLU A 114 -18.46 1.29 6.93
C GLU A 114 -17.14 1.16 7.72
N ARG A 115 -16.86 -0.03 8.25
CA ARG A 115 -15.59 -0.31 8.96
C ARG A 115 -14.39 -0.11 8.06
N LEU A 116 -14.47 -0.56 6.81
CA LEU A 116 -13.42 -0.36 5.82
C LEU A 116 -13.24 1.14 5.52
N GLY A 117 -14.32 1.89 5.33
CA GLY A 117 -14.28 3.34 5.15
C GLY A 117 -13.58 4.06 6.29
N ALA A 118 -13.97 3.79 7.54
CA ALA A 118 -13.33 4.35 8.73
C ALA A 118 -11.84 4.00 8.82
N HIS A 119 -11.45 2.79 8.40
CA HIS A 119 -10.05 2.41 8.33
C HIS A 119 -9.27 3.20 7.27
N LEU A 120 -9.85 3.43 6.08
CA LEU A 120 -9.21 4.23 5.03
C LEU A 120 -9.05 5.70 5.45
N GLU A 121 -10.04 6.27 6.14
CA GLU A 121 -9.94 7.62 6.72
C GLU A 121 -8.77 7.69 7.72
N LYS A 122 -8.70 6.73 8.65
CA LYS A 122 -7.59 6.64 9.59
C LYS A 122 -6.25 6.51 8.86
N LEU A 123 -6.16 5.60 7.88
CA LEU A 123 -4.95 5.40 7.10
C LEU A 123 -4.52 6.69 6.38
N SER A 124 -5.48 7.46 5.87
CA SER A 124 -5.21 8.76 5.24
C SER A 124 -4.64 9.78 6.24
N GLN A 125 -5.14 9.82 7.48
CA GLN A 125 -4.57 10.65 8.54
C GLN A 125 -3.18 10.19 8.96
N ASP A 126 -2.95 8.87 8.99
CA ASP A 126 -1.66 8.30 9.32
C ASP A 126 -0.62 8.60 8.22
N VAL A 127 -1.04 8.66 6.95
CA VAL A 127 -0.20 9.14 5.83
C VAL A 127 0.28 10.57 6.09
N LEU A 128 -0.63 11.50 6.41
CA LEU A 128 -0.26 12.90 6.65
C LEU A 128 0.76 13.03 7.80
N LYS A 129 0.50 12.34 8.92
CA LYS A 129 1.42 12.32 10.06
C LYS A 129 2.78 11.74 9.69
N PHE A 130 2.80 10.69 8.88
CA PHE A 130 4.03 10.07 8.39
C PHE A 130 4.85 11.05 7.54
N GLU A 131 4.20 11.77 6.62
CA GLU A 131 4.86 12.77 5.77
C GLU A 131 5.43 13.93 6.59
N GLU A 132 4.68 14.46 7.55
CA GLU A 132 5.19 15.50 8.46
C GLU A 132 6.44 15.04 9.22
N GLN A 133 6.47 13.79 9.69
CA GLN A 133 7.63 13.23 10.39
C GLN A 133 8.83 13.06 9.45
N ARG A 134 8.59 12.56 8.24
CA ARG A 134 9.61 12.41 7.20
C ARG A 134 10.23 13.75 6.84
N ASP A 135 9.42 14.77 6.61
CA ASP A 135 9.88 16.09 6.17
C ASP A 135 10.68 16.79 7.28
N LYS A 136 10.26 16.65 8.56
CA LYS A 136 11.04 17.10 9.72
C LYS A 136 12.40 16.41 9.81
N LEU A 137 12.47 15.11 9.51
CA LEU A 137 13.73 14.36 9.50
C LEU A 137 14.67 14.84 8.39
N LEU A 138 14.16 14.99 7.17
CA LEU A 138 14.93 15.50 6.03
C LEU A 138 15.43 16.94 6.27
N ALA A 139 14.60 17.81 6.85
CA ALA A 139 15.00 19.17 7.19
C ALA A 139 16.15 19.20 8.22
N ARG A 140 16.11 18.31 9.23
CA ARG A 140 17.19 18.17 10.22
C ARG A 140 18.47 17.64 9.61
N GLU A 141 18.39 16.68 8.68
CA GLU A 141 19.57 16.16 7.96
C GLU A 141 20.23 17.26 7.13
N ARG A 142 19.45 18.01 6.33
CA ARG A 142 19.96 19.14 5.55
C ARG A 142 20.62 20.21 6.41
N ALA A 143 20.01 20.55 7.55
CA ALA A 143 20.59 21.53 8.48
C ALA A 143 21.93 21.07 9.07
N ARG A 144 22.10 19.76 9.31
CA ARG A 144 23.38 19.19 9.76
C ARG A 144 24.43 19.22 8.65
N GLU A 145 24.06 18.83 7.43
CA GLU A 145 24.95 18.86 6.27
C GLU A 145 25.46 20.29 6.02
N MET A 146 24.57 21.29 6.04
CA MET A 146 24.93 22.70 5.90
C MET A 146 25.80 23.25 7.04
N ALA A 147 25.72 22.69 8.24
CA ALA A 147 26.56 23.09 9.37
C ALA A 147 27.93 22.39 9.38
N SER A 148 28.08 21.33 8.59
CA SER A 148 29.34 20.57 8.43
C SER A 148 30.16 20.99 7.20
N VAL A 149 29.64 21.91 6.40
CA VAL A 149 30.31 22.58 5.26
C VAL A 149 30.79 23.95 5.70
#